data_AF-A0A1F6HQ79-F1
#
_entry.id   AF-A0A1F6HQ79-F1
#
_cell.length_a   1.000
_cell.length_b   1.000
_cell.length_c   1.000
_cell.angle_alpha   90.00
_cell.angle_beta   90.00
_cell.angle_gamma   90.00
#
_symmetry.space_group_name_H-M   'P 1'
#
loop_
_entity.id
_entity.type
_entity.pdbx_description
1 polymer ?
#
loop_
_entity_poly.entity_id
_entity_poly.type
_entity_poly.pdbx_seq_one_letter_code
_entity_poly.pdbx_strand_id
1 'polypeptide(L)'
;MLMNEFGVEAYGIDISQQAIKMSKKLTKSYNLKDIGIKFKVFDGINIPFENNFFDITIADAVLDSVNFNLGKILIKEIDRVTTNLLFMSLISGDNDRHGVGEIIRTVHERGTIQSYYNWKKILRLISVTNFKLKWCSLISEKSLLSRGKNSRYYIVLEKK
;
A
#
# COMPACT_ATOMS: atom_id res chain seq x y z
N MET A 1 -9.04 12.17 -4.10
CA MET A 1 -9.94 13.29 -3.76
C MET A 1 -9.20 14.26 -2.85
N LEU A 2 -8.74 13.79 -1.68
CA LEU A 2 -7.93 14.58 -0.75
C LEU A 2 -6.65 15.19 -1.34
N MET A 3 -5.82 14.43 -2.07
CA MET A 3 -4.53 14.94 -2.58
C MET A 3 -4.65 16.16 -3.50
N ASN A 4 -5.68 16.21 -4.33
CA ASN A 4 -5.88 17.35 -5.21
C ASN A 4 -6.32 18.61 -4.45
N GLU A 5 -7.02 18.48 -3.33
CA GLU A 5 -7.38 19.64 -2.49
C GLU A 5 -6.13 20.34 -1.95
N PHE A 6 -4.99 19.64 -1.91
CA PHE A 6 -3.67 20.17 -1.58
C PHE A 6 -2.82 20.54 -2.82
N GLY A 7 -3.40 20.56 -4.02
CA GLY A 7 -2.69 20.90 -5.26
C GLY A 7 -1.73 19.82 -5.75
N VAL A 8 -1.87 18.57 -5.29
CA VAL A 8 -1.00 17.46 -5.68
C VAL A 8 -1.53 16.77 -6.95
N GLU A 9 -0.68 16.67 -7.97
CA GLU A 9 -0.96 15.82 -9.14
C GLU A 9 -0.86 14.34 -8.72
N ALA A 10 -2.00 13.64 -8.72
CA ALA A 10 -2.07 12.28 -8.22
C ALA A 10 -2.34 11.25 -9.32
N TYR A 11 -1.70 10.09 -9.20
CA TYR A 11 -1.93 8.95 -10.08
C TYR A 11 -2.41 7.76 -9.24
N GLY A 12 -3.54 7.18 -9.63
CA GLY A 12 -4.10 5.99 -8.98
C GLY A 12 -3.90 4.76 -9.86
N ILE A 13 -3.24 3.73 -9.34
CA ILE A 13 -3.10 2.45 -10.03
C ILE A 13 -3.72 1.31 -9.23
N ASP A 14 -4.30 0.35 -9.93
CA ASP A 14 -4.90 -0.85 -9.34
C ASP A 14 -4.88 -1.98 -10.38
N ILE A 15 -4.76 -3.22 -9.93
CA ILE A 15 -4.86 -4.41 -10.79
C ILE A 15 -6.29 -4.64 -11.27
N SER A 16 -7.27 -4.18 -10.49
CA SER A 16 -8.69 -4.34 -10.74
C SER A 16 -9.20 -3.26 -11.68
N GLN A 17 -9.55 -3.68 -12.91
CA GLN A 17 -10.25 -2.82 -13.86
C GLN A 17 -11.56 -2.25 -13.27
N GLN A 18 -12.24 -3.03 -12.43
CA GLN A 18 -13.46 -2.61 -11.76
C GLN A 18 -13.19 -1.49 -10.75
N ALA A 19 -12.13 -1.60 -9.94
CA ALA A 19 -11.73 -0.56 -8.98
C ALA A 19 -11.37 0.75 -9.70
N ILE A 20 -10.65 0.68 -10.82
CA ILE A 20 -10.35 1.84 -11.66
C ILE A 20 -11.63 2.46 -12.26
N LYS A 21 -12.57 1.64 -12.75
CA LYS A 21 -13.85 2.12 -13.27
C LYS A 21 -14.68 2.82 -12.19
N MET A 22 -14.73 2.26 -10.98
CA MET A 22 -15.41 2.86 -9.84
C MET A 22 -14.76 4.18 -9.43
N SER A 23 -13.43 4.23 -9.36
CA SER A 23 -12.67 5.45 -9.03
C SER A 23 -12.95 6.58 -10.03
N LYS A 24 -12.94 6.27 -11.33
CA LYS A 24 -13.30 7.22 -12.40
C LYS A 24 -14.76 7.69 -12.32
N LYS A 25 -15.69 6.82 -11.89
CA LYS A 25 -17.09 7.21 -11.69
C LYS A 25 -17.23 8.14 -10.48
N LEU A 26 -16.52 7.83 -9.39
CA LEU A 26 -16.52 8.63 -8.16
C LEU A 26 -15.95 10.03 -8.40
N THR A 27 -14.84 10.17 -9.13
CA THR A 27 -14.29 11.51 -9.42
C THR A 27 -15.25 12.34 -10.29
N LYS A 28 -15.96 11.72 -11.23
CA LYS A 28 -17.01 12.41 -12.01
C LYS A 28 -18.18 12.88 -11.15
N SER A 29 -18.61 12.11 -10.15
CA SER A 29 -19.75 12.50 -9.30
C SER A 29 -19.45 13.70 -8.39
N TYR A 30 -18.19 13.92 -8.03
CA TYR A 30 -17.77 15.07 -7.24
C TYR A 30 -17.45 16.32 -8.10
N ASN A 31 -17.83 16.31 -9.39
CA ASN A 31 -17.52 17.37 -10.36
C ASN A 31 -16.04 17.73 -10.45
N LEU A 32 -15.16 16.75 -10.17
CA LEU A 32 -13.71 16.90 -10.17
C LEU A 32 -13.15 16.79 -11.60
N LYS A 33 -13.87 17.30 -12.61
CA LYS A 33 -13.52 17.09 -14.03
C LYS A 33 -12.20 17.75 -14.42
N ASP A 34 -11.81 18.80 -13.70
CA ASP A 34 -10.56 19.56 -13.91
C ASP A 34 -9.41 19.10 -13.01
N ILE A 35 -9.63 18.04 -12.25
CA ILE A 35 -8.72 17.56 -11.21
C ILE A 35 -7.89 16.46 -11.84
N GLY A 36 -6.62 16.77 -12.11
CA GLY A 36 -5.66 15.97 -12.88
C GLY A 36 -5.32 14.58 -12.31
N ILE A 37 -6.24 13.92 -11.59
CA ILE A 37 -6.08 12.55 -11.10
C ILE A 37 -6.18 11.58 -12.28
N LYS A 38 -5.08 10.89 -12.55
CA LYS A 38 -4.97 9.94 -13.64
C LYS A 38 -5.05 8.52 -13.09
N PHE A 39 -6.03 7.74 -13.55
CA PHE A 39 -6.21 6.35 -13.14
C PHE A 39 -5.77 5.37 -14.23
N LYS A 40 -4.92 4.40 -13.88
CA LYS A 40 -4.37 3.40 -14.80
C LYS A 40 -4.45 2.00 -14.20
N VAL A 41 -4.88 1.04 -15.00
CA VAL A 41 -4.78 -0.38 -14.63
C VAL A 41 -3.32 -0.80 -14.81
N PHE A 42 -2.77 -1.56 -13.88
CA PHE A 42 -1.43 -2.16 -14.02
C PHE A 42 -1.48 -3.68 -13.83
N ASP A 43 -0.39 -4.36 -14.15
CA ASP A 43 -0.31 -5.83 -14.21
C ASP A 43 -0.02 -6.50 -12.84
N GLY A 44 0.10 -5.71 -11.77
CA GLY A 44 0.41 -6.21 -10.43
C GLY A 44 1.90 -6.49 -10.20
N ILE A 45 2.77 -6.18 -11.16
CA ILE A 45 4.20 -6.40 -11.08
C ILE A 45 4.95 -5.13 -11.49
N ASN A 46 4.72 -4.64 -12.70
CA ASN A 46 5.42 -3.52 -13.30
C ASN A 46 4.60 -2.24 -13.18
N ILE A 47 5.13 -1.26 -12.43
CA ILE A 47 4.49 0.04 -12.30
C ILE A 47 4.72 0.82 -13.59
N PRO A 48 3.66 1.23 -14.33
CA PRO A 48 3.79 1.62 -15.73
C PRO A 48 4.12 3.11 -15.89
N PHE A 49 5.20 3.50 -15.22
CA PHE A 49 5.81 4.83 -15.18
C PHE A 49 7.33 4.70 -15.23
N GLU A 50 7.98 5.75 -15.69
CA GLU A 50 9.44 5.82 -15.80
C GLU A 50 10.12 5.83 -14.43
N ASN A 51 11.45 5.65 -14.43
CA ASN A 51 12.22 5.77 -13.20
C ASN A 51 12.07 7.19 -12.66
N ASN A 52 12.03 7.33 -11.33
CA ASN A 52 12.01 8.65 -10.68
C ASN A 52 10.83 9.55 -11.11
N PHE A 53 9.71 8.95 -11.53
CA PHE A 53 8.54 9.69 -12.00
C PHE A 53 7.75 10.38 -10.88
N PHE A 54 7.73 9.83 -9.67
CA PHE A 54 6.94 10.35 -8.54
C PHE A 54 7.82 10.90 -7.43
N ASP A 55 7.49 12.11 -6.94
CA ASP A 55 8.08 12.62 -5.70
C ASP A 55 7.71 11.77 -4.50
N ILE A 56 6.44 11.37 -4.42
CA ILE A 56 5.87 10.64 -3.30
C ILE A 56 5.07 9.45 -3.82
N THR A 57 5.20 8.31 -3.16
CA THR A 57 4.35 7.14 -3.40
C THR A 57 3.65 6.71 -2.11
N ILE A 58 2.41 6.24 -2.26
CA ILE A 58 1.54 5.81 -1.16
C ILE A 58 1.08 4.39 -1.45
N ALA A 59 1.44 3.44 -0.59
CA ALA A 59 1.05 2.04 -0.64
C ALA A 59 0.32 1.65 0.66
N ASP A 60 -0.86 2.22 0.85
CA ASP A 60 -1.69 1.99 2.04
C ASP A 60 -2.50 0.69 1.89
N ALA A 61 -2.26 -0.28 2.79
CA ALA A 61 -2.89 -1.61 2.75
C ALA A 61 -2.75 -2.33 1.39
N VAL A 62 -1.61 -2.15 0.72
CA VAL A 62 -1.30 -2.78 -0.57
C VAL A 62 -0.41 -4.00 -0.39
N LEU A 63 0.76 -3.82 0.25
CA LEU A 63 1.80 -4.86 0.33
C LEU A 63 1.46 -6.01 1.30
N ASP A 64 0.40 -5.87 2.08
CA ASP A 64 -0.17 -6.92 2.92
C ASP A 64 -1.22 -7.78 2.19
N SER A 65 -1.68 -7.39 0.99
CA SER A 65 -2.59 -8.18 0.14
C SER A 65 -1.90 -9.17 -0.81
N VAL A 66 -0.56 -9.27 -0.73
CA VAL A 66 0.26 -10.14 -1.57
C VAL A 66 1.19 -11.01 -0.72
N ASN A 67 1.71 -12.10 -1.29
CA ASN A 67 2.76 -12.87 -0.64
C ASN A 67 4.06 -12.05 -0.52
N PHE A 68 4.90 -12.40 0.45
CA PHE A 68 6.11 -11.64 0.77
C PHE A 68 7.12 -11.54 -0.39
N ASN A 69 7.20 -12.55 -1.27
CA ASN A 69 8.12 -12.50 -2.41
C ASN A 69 7.63 -11.52 -3.47
N LEU A 70 6.34 -11.53 -3.79
CA LEU A 70 5.73 -10.52 -4.66
C LEU A 70 5.82 -9.13 -4.03
N GLY A 71 5.62 -9.01 -2.72
CA GLY A 71 5.82 -7.75 -1.98
C GLY A 71 7.23 -7.17 -2.15
N LYS A 72 8.28 -8.02 -2.16
CA LYS A 72 9.66 -7.58 -2.44
C LYS A 72 9.86 -7.10 -3.88
N ILE A 73 9.13 -7.67 -4.84
CA ILE A 73 9.18 -7.21 -6.24
C ILE A 73 8.48 -5.86 -6.35
N LEU A 74 7.28 -5.75 -5.79
CA LEU A 74 6.50 -4.51 -5.79
C LEU A 74 7.22 -3.35 -5.10
N ILE A 75 7.83 -3.57 -3.94
CA ILE A 75 8.55 -2.49 -3.25
C ILE A 75 9.80 -2.04 -4.01
N LYS A 76 10.41 -2.89 -4.84
CA LYS A 76 11.48 -2.48 -5.77
C LYS A 76 10.97 -1.64 -6.92
N GLU A 77 9.79 -1.96 -7.46
CA GLU A 77 9.16 -1.15 -8.49
C GLU A 77 8.73 0.21 -7.94
N ILE A 78 8.22 0.25 -6.70
CA ILE A 78 7.99 1.50 -5.98
C ILE A 78 9.31 2.27 -5.84
N ASP A 79 10.36 1.63 -5.34
CA ASP A 79 11.70 2.24 -5.24
C ASP A 79 12.16 2.82 -6.59
N ARG A 80 11.94 2.12 -7.70
CA ARG A 80 12.32 2.58 -9.04
C ARG A 80 11.60 3.86 -9.46
N VAL A 81 10.30 3.99 -9.16
CA VAL A 81 9.50 5.14 -9.62
C VAL A 81 9.49 6.32 -8.64
N THR A 82 9.90 6.14 -7.38
CA THR A 82 9.87 7.17 -6.35
C THR A 82 11.21 7.89 -6.18
N THR A 83 11.20 9.22 -6.08
CA THR A 83 12.40 10.04 -5.85
C THR A 83 12.62 10.46 -4.41
N ASN A 84 11.56 10.61 -3.59
CA ASN A 84 11.70 11.16 -2.25
C ASN A 84 11.05 10.26 -1.18
N LEU A 85 9.72 10.23 -1.07
CA LEU A 85 9.05 9.57 0.06
C LEU A 85 8.17 8.40 -0.36
N LEU A 86 8.24 7.32 0.41
CA LEU A 86 7.24 6.26 0.39
C LEU A 86 6.49 6.25 1.72
N PHE A 87 5.17 6.40 1.69
CA PHE A 87 4.31 5.98 2.78
C PHE A 87 3.74 4.60 2.49
N MET A 88 3.80 3.70 3.47
CA MET A 88 3.12 2.41 3.37
C MET A 88 2.52 2.01 4.71
N SER A 89 1.50 1.15 4.65
CA SER A 89 0.93 0.53 5.84
C SER A 89 0.84 -0.97 5.71
N LEU A 90 1.07 -1.69 6.82
CA LEU A 90 1.17 -3.15 6.85
C LEU A 90 0.45 -3.71 8.07
N ILE A 91 -0.40 -4.72 7.90
CA ILE A 91 -0.99 -5.44 9.04
C ILE A 91 0.11 -6.02 9.94
N SER A 92 0.05 -5.71 11.22
CA SER A 92 0.97 -6.23 12.23
C SER A 92 0.63 -7.67 12.60
N GLY A 93 1.65 -8.52 12.64
CA GLY A 93 1.59 -9.87 13.19
C GLY A 93 2.01 -9.95 14.66
N ASP A 94 2.30 -8.82 15.33
CA ASP A 94 2.84 -8.80 16.70
C ASP A 94 1.76 -8.96 17.80
N ASN A 95 0.51 -9.17 17.40
CA ASN A 95 -0.66 -9.21 18.27
C ASN A 95 -1.11 -10.60 18.73
N ASP A 96 -0.17 -11.52 18.88
CA ASP A 96 -0.40 -12.92 19.23
C ASP A 96 -0.96 -13.76 18.06
N ARG A 97 -0.32 -14.92 17.84
CA ARG A 97 -0.74 -16.11 17.03
C ARG A 97 -0.35 -16.20 15.55
N HIS A 98 0.01 -15.13 14.84
CA HIS A 98 0.25 -15.24 13.40
C HIS A 98 1.74 -15.30 13.04
N GLY A 99 2.33 -16.48 13.25
CA GLY A 99 3.61 -16.84 12.65
C GLY A 99 3.48 -16.92 11.13
N VAL A 100 4.11 -15.99 10.42
CA VAL A 100 4.43 -16.08 8.98
C VAL A 100 3.24 -16.38 8.05
N GLY A 101 2.42 -15.35 7.76
CA GLY A 101 1.54 -15.30 6.58
C GLY A 101 0.40 -16.33 6.59
N GLU A 102 -0.81 -15.89 6.93
CA GLU A 102 -1.98 -16.75 6.84
C GLU A 102 -2.71 -16.54 5.51
N ILE A 103 -3.06 -17.64 4.86
CA ILE A 103 -4.02 -17.61 3.75
C ILE A 103 -5.39 -17.39 4.40
N ILE A 104 -5.95 -16.18 4.28
CA ILE A 104 -7.28 -15.89 4.80
C ILE A 104 -8.33 -16.65 3.97
N ARG A 105 -9.24 -17.33 4.66
CA ARG A 105 -10.33 -18.14 4.08
C ARG A 105 -11.71 -17.49 4.29
N THR A 106 -11.79 -16.17 4.40
CA THR A 106 -13.07 -15.46 4.53
C THR A 106 -13.71 -15.28 3.15
N VAL A 107 -15.06 -15.27 3.10
CA VAL A 107 -15.85 -15.37 1.86
C VAL A 107 -15.65 -14.19 0.91
N HIS A 108 -15.24 -13.02 1.42
CA HIS A 108 -14.94 -11.82 0.63
C HIS A 108 -13.51 -11.76 0.08
N GLU A 109 -12.60 -12.58 0.63
CA GLU A 109 -11.16 -12.65 0.32
C GLU A 109 -10.78 -14.06 -0.16
N ARG A 110 -11.76 -14.78 -0.73
CA ARG A 110 -11.59 -16.18 -1.15
C ARG A 110 -10.57 -16.26 -2.29
N GLY A 111 -9.32 -16.58 -1.96
CA GLY A 111 -8.19 -16.66 -2.90
C GLY A 111 -7.18 -15.53 -2.80
N THR A 112 -7.34 -14.56 -1.88
CA THR A 112 -6.33 -13.54 -1.63
C THR A 112 -5.38 -13.97 -0.50
N ILE A 113 -4.13 -13.51 -0.58
CA ILE A 113 -3.09 -13.80 0.40
C ILE A 113 -3.02 -12.62 1.35
N GLN A 114 -3.13 -12.86 2.66
CA GLN A 114 -2.84 -11.84 3.65
C GLN A 114 -1.44 -12.06 4.25
N SER A 115 -0.56 -11.10 4.02
CA SER A 115 0.74 -11.05 4.69
C SER A 115 0.66 -10.24 5.98
N TYR A 116 0.93 -10.91 7.10
CA TYR A 116 1.21 -10.25 8.38
C TYR A 116 2.68 -9.91 8.48
N TYR A 117 2.98 -8.77 9.11
CA TYR A 117 4.33 -8.24 9.25
C TYR A 117 4.69 -8.03 10.72
N ASN A 118 5.85 -8.54 11.12
CA ASN A 118 6.55 -8.10 12.33
C ASN A 118 7.73 -7.22 11.94
N TRP A 119 8.37 -6.59 12.92
CA TRP A 119 9.48 -5.68 12.67
C TRP A 119 10.61 -6.30 11.83
N LYS A 120 11.01 -7.55 12.12
CA LYS A 120 12.05 -8.27 11.35
C LYS A 120 11.64 -8.49 9.89
N LYS A 121 10.37 -8.78 9.61
CA LYS A 121 9.86 -8.94 8.23
C LYS A 121 9.82 -7.61 7.50
N ILE A 122 9.48 -6.52 8.18
CA ILE A 122 9.51 -5.15 7.62
C ILE A 122 10.93 -4.77 7.22
N LEU A 123 11.91 -4.95 8.11
CA LEU A 123 13.31 -4.66 7.79
C LEU A 123 13.80 -5.47 6.59
N ARG A 124 13.42 -6.75 6.47
CA ARG A 124 13.73 -7.57 5.29
C ARG A 124 13.05 -7.08 4.02
N LEU A 125 11.80 -6.60 4.10
CA LEU A 125 11.09 -6.02 2.96
C LEU A 125 11.82 -4.77 2.44
N ILE A 126 12.26 -3.90 3.35
CA ILE A 126 12.92 -2.64 3.00
C ILE A 126 14.37 -2.86 2.56
N SER A 127 15.03 -3.93 3.03
CA SER A 127 16.45 -4.19 2.71
C SER A 127 16.76 -4.38 1.22
N VAL A 128 15.75 -4.58 0.37
CA VAL A 128 15.92 -4.76 -1.07
C VAL A 128 15.74 -3.46 -1.87
N THR A 129 15.64 -2.31 -1.21
CA THR A 129 15.43 -0.99 -1.83
C THR A 129 16.51 0.00 -1.42
N ASN A 130 16.50 1.17 -2.05
CA ASN A 130 17.37 2.31 -1.70
C ASN A 130 16.74 3.25 -0.66
N PHE A 131 15.65 2.84 -0.03
CA PHE A 131 15.01 3.63 1.00
C PHE A 131 15.70 3.46 2.37
N LYS A 132 15.60 4.50 3.21
CA LYS A 132 15.90 4.44 4.66
C LYS A 132 14.62 4.73 5.45
N LEU A 133 14.55 4.19 6.66
CA LEU A 133 13.44 4.46 7.57
C LEU A 133 13.49 5.92 8.04
N LYS A 134 12.42 6.67 7.80
CA LYS A 134 12.27 8.06 8.30
C LYS A 134 11.35 8.13 9.50
N TRP A 135 10.27 7.35 9.49
CA TRP A 135 9.33 7.28 10.61
C TRP A 135 8.57 5.96 10.60
N CYS A 136 8.17 5.48 11.79
CA CYS A 136 7.33 4.30 11.94
C CYS A 136 6.48 4.41 13.21
N SER A 137 5.22 3.99 13.12
CA SER A 137 4.33 3.82 14.27
C SER A 137 3.56 2.51 14.16
N LEU A 138 3.37 1.83 15.29
CA LEU A 138 2.48 0.69 15.42
C LEU A 138 1.21 1.16 16.12
N ILE A 139 0.09 1.15 15.41
CA ILE A 139 -1.21 1.53 15.97
C ILE A 139 -2.01 0.27 16.25
N SER A 140 -2.53 0.17 17.47
CA SER A 140 -3.34 -0.96 17.94
C SER A 140 -4.74 -0.52 18.31
N GLU A 141 -5.72 -1.22 17.77
CA GLU A 141 -7.14 -1.02 18.07
C GLU A 141 -7.70 -2.28 18.69
N LYS A 142 -8.50 -2.10 19.74
CA LYS A 142 -9.22 -3.20 20.39
C LYS A 142 -10.71 -2.88 20.36
N SER A 143 -11.48 -3.77 19.72
CA SER A 143 -12.93 -3.67 19.71
C SER A 143 -13.47 -3.96 21.10
N LEU A 144 -14.27 -3.02 21.63
CA LEU A 144 -14.99 -3.20 22.89
C LEU A 144 -16.20 -4.13 22.74
N LEU A 145 -16.71 -4.30 21.51
CA LEU A 145 -17.89 -5.10 21.22
C LEU A 145 -17.55 -6.56 20.88
N SER A 146 -16.51 -6.78 20.08
CA SER A 146 -16.15 -8.11 19.56
C SER A 146 -14.90 -8.71 20.21
N ARG A 147 -14.26 -7.98 21.13
CA ARG A 147 -12.96 -8.32 21.75
C ARG A 147 -11.80 -8.53 20.76
N GLY A 148 -12.01 -8.28 19.46
CA GLY A 148 -10.96 -8.37 18.45
C GLY A 148 -9.88 -7.31 18.65
N LYS A 149 -8.64 -7.65 18.32
CA LYS A 149 -7.50 -6.74 18.34
C LYS A 149 -6.87 -6.70 16.94
N ASN A 150 -6.79 -5.50 16.36
CA ASN A 150 -6.12 -5.28 15.08
C ASN A 150 -4.94 -4.34 15.31
N SER A 151 -3.88 -4.51 14.53
CA SER A 151 -2.79 -3.53 14.53
C SER A 151 -2.17 -3.39 13.17
N ARG A 152 -1.65 -2.18 12.91
CA ARG A 152 -1.07 -1.81 11.64
C ARG A 152 0.17 -0.96 11.89
N TYR A 153 1.21 -1.29 11.16
CA TYR A 153 2.38 -0.43 11.01
C TYR A 153 2.07 0.66 10.00
N TYR A 154 2.41 1.89 10.35
CA TYR A 154 2.42 3.06 9.48
C TYR A 154 3.86 3.49 9.34
N ILE A 155 4.36 3.51 8.10
CA ILE A 155 5.80 3.63 7.84
C ILE A 155 6.01 4.70 6.78
N VAL A 156 6.93 5.63 7.06
CA VAL A 156 7.47 6.56 6.08
C VAL A 156 8.92 6.21 5.83
N LEU A 157 9.25 6.01 4.57
CA LEU A 157 10.61 5.83 4.10
C LEU A 157 11.04 7.01 3.25
N GLU A 158 12.34 7.30 3.28
CA GLU A 158 12.97 8.36 2.49
C GLU A 158 14.03 7.76 1.57
N LYS A 159 14.05 8.19 0.31
CA LYS A 159 15.03 7.78 -0.68
C LYS A 159 16.41 8.27 -0.24
N LYS A 160 17.42 7.41 -0.33
CA LYS A 160 18.82 7.79 -0.07
C LYS A 160 19.39 8.64 -1.19
#